data_AF-A0A8C0T3M5-F1
#
_entry.id   AF-A0A8C0T3M5-F1
#
_cell.length_a   1.000
_cell.length_b   1.000
_cell.length_c   1.000
_cell.angle_alpha   90.00
_cell.angle_beta   90.00
_cell.angle_gamma   90.00
#
_symmetry.space_group_name_H-M   'P 1'
#
loop_
_entity.id
_entity.type
_entity.pdbx_description
1 polymer ?
#
loop_
_entity_poly.entity_id
_entity_poly.type
_entity_poly.pdbx_seq_one_letter_code
_entity_poly.pdbx_strand_id
1 'polypeptide(L)'
;MSATPEIKSRGMKFAEEQLLKHGWTQGKGLGRNENGITQALRVTLKQDTHGVGHDPAKEFTDHWWDELFNRTAASLVVEAGQDGVRIKRLSKETGRHNHPKPNLLYQKFVKNNLNMVSPVTNLAVACLACPDPLLELDLRVSWIPAFC
;
A
#
# COMPACT_ATOMS: atom_id res chain seq x y z
N MET A 1 1.15 43.34 5.99
CA MET A 1 1.27 41.87 6.13
C MET A 1 1.62 41.59 7.58
N SER A 2 0.61 41.29 8.41
CA SER A 2 0.77 41.17 9.85
C SER A 2 1.35 39.80 10.22
N ALA A 3 2.56 39.78 10.73
CA ALA A 3 3.20 38.60 11.31
C ALA A 3 2.42 38.15 12.55
N THR A 4 2.05 36.88 12.60
CA THR A 4 1.57 36.22 13.82
C THR A 4 2.69 36.17 14.86
N PRO A 5 2.41 36.41 16.16
CA PRO A 5 3.42 36.31 17.20
C PRO A 5 3.79 34.84 17.44
N GLU A 6 4.85 34.39 16.79
CA GLU A 6 5.45 33.07 16.99
C GLU A 6 6.09 32.98 18.39
N ILE A 7 5.58 32.06 19.23
CA ILE A 7 6.16 31.79 20.56
C ILE A 7 7.43 30.93 20.38
N LYS A 8 8.59 31.58 20.35
CA LYS A 8 9.89 30.91 20.20
C LYS A 8 10.29 30.14 21.47
N SER A 9 10.75 28.89 21.31
CA SER A 9 11.31 28.09 22.42
C SER A 9 12.60 28.72 22.98
N ARG A 10 13.00 28.34 24.20
CA ARG A 10 14.23 28.86 24.85
C ARG A 10 15.49 28.62 23.99
N GLY A 11 15.59 27.44 23.38
CA GLY A 11 16.70 27.09 22.48
C GLY A 11 16.70 27.93 21.21
N MET A 12 15.53 28.19 20.62
CA MET A 12 15.43 29.05 19.44
C MET A 12 15.83 30.51 19.74
N LYS A 13 15.45 31.04 20.91
CA LYS A 13 15.87 32.39 21.34
C LYS A 13 17.39 32.50 21.49
N PHE A 14 18.01 31.51 22.15
CA PHE A 14 19.47 31.48 22.31
C PHE A 14 20.17 31.44 20.95
N ALA A 15 19.74 30.57 20.04
CA ALA A 15 20.34 30.46 18.71
C ALA A 15 20.21 31.76 17.90
N GLU A 16 19.03 32.39 17.94
CA GLU A 16 18.78 33.68 17.27
C GLU A 16 19.68 34.79 17.82
N GLU A 17 19.83 34.90 19.14
CA GLU A 17 20.74 35.88 19.75
C GLU A 17 22.19 35.69 19.29
N GLN A 18 22.66 34.45 19.12
CA GLN A 18 24.01 34.19 18.61
C GLN A 18 24.15 34.64 17.14
N LEU A 19 23.15 34.37 16.30
CA LEU A 19 23.17 34.82 14.91
C LEU A 19 23.21 36.35 14.81
N LEU A 20 22.36 37.04 15.58
CA LEU A 20 22.30 38.50 15.62
C LEU A 20 23.64 39.11 16.09
N LYS A 21 24.30 38.51 17.09
CA LYS A 21 25.62 38.95 17.57
C LYS A 21 26.69 38.90 16.48
N HIS A 22 26.57 37.97 15.54
CA HIS A 22 27.51 37.81 14.43
C HIS A 22 27.07 38.53 13.14
N GLY A 23 26.10 39.44 13.23
CA GLY A 23 25.70 40.30 12.11
C GLY A 23 24.70 39.67 11.14
N TRP A 24 24.12 38.52 11.47
CA TRP A 24 22.99 37.98 10.71
C TRP A 24 21.74 38.85 10.93
N THR A 25 20.94 39.03 9.89
CA THR A 25 19.69 39.80 9.94
C THR A 25 18.49 38.93 9.62
N GLN A 26 17.36 39.18 10.30
CA GLN A 26 16.17 38.36 10.15
C GLN A 26 15.69 38.34 8.70
N GLY A 27 15.51 37.14 8.16
CA GLY A 27 15.04 36.92 6.79
C GLY A 27 16.15 36.84 5.74
N LYS A 28 17.42 37.11 6.08
CA LYS A 28 18.55 36.92 5.17
C LYS A 28 19.13 35.50 5.25
N GLY A 29 19.66 35.05 4.12
CA GLY A 29 20.40 33.78 4.04
C GLY A 29 21.76 33.91 4.72
N LEU A 30 22.37 32.78 5.07
CA LEU A 30 23.73 32.75 5.60
C LEU A 30 24.79 32.89 4.48
N GLY A 31 26.01 33.28 4.84
CA GLY A 31 27.16 33.39 3.93
C GLY A 31 27.50 34.83 3.55
N ARG A 32 28.66 35.02 2.88
CA ARG A 32 29.23 36.34 2.57
C ARG A 32 28.30 37.26 1.79
N ASN A 33 27.50 36.67 0.88
CA ASN A 33 26.57 37.40 0.02
C ASN A 33 25.11 37.25 0.48
N GLU A 34 24.87 36.73 1.69
CA GLU A 34 23.53 36.49 2.25
C GLU A 34 22.61 35.61 1.39
N ASN A 35 23.19 34.80 0.51
CA ASN A 35 22.49 33.99 -0.50
C ASN A 35 22.29 32.53 -0.09
N GLY A 36 22.58 32.19 1.17
CA GLY A 36 22.32 30.86 1.73
C GLY A 36 20.83 30.56 1.87
N ILE A 37 20.53 29.29 2.10
CA ILE A 37 19.15 28.80 2.24
C ILE A 37 18.53 29.42 3.50
N THR A 38 17.39 30.09 3.35
CA THR A 38 16.66 30.76 4.45
C THR A 38 15.69 29.82 5.17
N GLN A 39 15.32 28.71 4.52
CA GLN A 39 14.39 27.71 5.04
C GLN A 39 15.10 26.38 5.29
N ALA A 40 14.66 25.63 6.30
CA ALA A 40 15.21 24.31 6.55
C ALA A 40 14.92 23.35 5.39
N LEU A 41 15.89 22.51 5.04
CA LEU A 41 15.68 21.46 4.04
C LEU A 41 14.63 20.47 4.56
N ARG A 42 13.53 20.32 3.81
CA ARG A 42 12.50 19.33 4.11
C ARG A 42 12.91 18.00 3.49
N VAL A 43 13.32 17.05 4.32
CA VAL A 43 13.54 15.67 3.90
C VAL A 43 12.24 14.91 4.02
N THR A 44 11.81 14.27 2.94
CA THR A 44 10.71 13.30 2.97
C THR A 44 11.21 12.00 3.55
N LEU A 45 10.64 11.55 4.66
CA LEU A 45 10.95 10.24 5.20
C LEU A 45 10.32 9.16 4.32
N LYS A 46 11.14 8.21 3.88
CA LYS A 46 10.68 7.01 3.19
C LYS A 46 10.14 6.00 4.20
N GLN A 47 8.85 5.72 4.16
CA GLN A 47 8.18 4.76 5.05
C GLN A 47 7.91 3.41 4.41
N ASP A 48 8.20 3.28 3.12
CA ASP A 48 8.00 2.06 2.35
C ASP A 48 9.29 1.28 2.15
N THR A 49 9.11 -0.01 1.86
CA THR A 49 10.19 -0.97 1.65
C THR A 49 10.48 -1.21 0.16
N HIS A 50 9.94 -0.37 -0.72
CA HIS A 50 10.13 -0.55 -2.15
C HIS A 50 11.49 -0.01 -2.59
N GLY A 51 12.05 -0.58 -3.66
CA GLY A 51 13.28 -0.07 -4.27
C GLY A 51 13.06 1.27 -4.99
N VAL A 52 14.16 1.95 -5.32
CA VAL A 52 14.10 3.09 -6.26
C VAL A 52 13.68 2.56 -7.64
N GLY A 53 12.71 3.22 -8.27
CA GLY A 53 12.14 2.78 -9.54
C GLY A 53 11.07 1.69 -9.41
N HIS A 54 10.58 1.42 -8.20
CA HIS A 54 9.37 0.62 -8.01
C HIS A 54 8.16 1.37 -8.60
N ASP A 55 7.39 0.65 -9.40
CA ASP A 55 6.16 1.14 -10.02
C ASP A 55 4.96 0.56 -9.27
N PRO A 56 4.23 1.35 -8.47
CA PRO A 56 3.07 0.86 -7.73
C PRO A 56 1.96 0.32 -8.64
N ALA A 57 1.86 0.79 -9.88
CA ALA A 57 0.80 0.37 -10.79
C ALA A 57 0.93 -1.11 -11.20
N LYS A 58 2.16 -1.66 -11.22
CA LYS A 58 2.38 -3.07 -11.55
C LYS A 58 1.74 -4.03 -10.55
N GLU A 59 1.71 -3.66 -9.27
CA GLU A 59 1.06 -4.47 -8.24
C GLU A 59 -0.44 -4.65 -8.49
N PHE A 60 -1.06 -3.68 -9.16
CA PHE A 60 -2.49 -3.70 -9.49
C PHE A 60 -2.80 -4.24 -10.89
N THR A 61 -1.81 -4.39 -11.77
CA THR A 61 -2.01 -4.75 -13.18
C THR A 61 -1.61 -6.19 -13.49
N ASP A 62 -0.75 -6.82 -12.68
CA ASP A 62 -0.33 -8.20 -12.87
C ASP A 62 -1.41 -9.21 -12.38
N HIS A 63 -2.46 -9.37 -13.17
CA HIS A 63 -3.53 -10.34 -12.92
C HIS A 63 -3.13 -11.76 -13.35
N TRP A 64 -2.29 -12.41 -12.56
CA TRP A 64 -1.87 -13.80 -12.83
C TRP A 64 -3.04 -14.78 -13.02
N TRP A 65 -4.19 -14.49 -12.41
CA TRP A 65 -5.41 -15.31 -12.52
C TRP A 65 -6.11 -15.13 -13.87
N ASP A 66 -6.03 -13.96 -14.51
CA ASP A 66 -6.66 -13.68 -15.81
C ASP A 66 -6.06 -14.57 -16.89
N GLU A 67 -4.74 -14.67 -16.94
CA GLU A 67 -4.07 -15.55 -17.89
C GLU A 67 -4.42 -17.02 -17.65
N LEU A 68 -4.48 -17.47 -16.39
CA LEU A 68 -4.86 -18.84 -16.06
C LEU A 68 -6.31 -19.13 -16.44
N PHE A 69 -7.22 -18.20 -16.16
CA PHE A 69 -8.62 -18.30 -16.53
C PHE A 69 -8.78 -18.36 -18.05
N ASN A 70 -8.19 -17.40 -18.77
CA ASN A 70 -8.26 -17.32 -20.22
C ASN A 70 -7.66 -18.56 -20.90
N ARG A 71 -6.54 -19.08 -20.39
CA ARG A 71 -5.95 -20.34 -20.87
C ARG A 71 -6.87 -21.53 -20.61
N THR A 72 -7.44 -21.62 -19.41
CA THR A 72 -8.33 -22.73 -19.04
C THR A 72 -9.59 -22.69 -19.91
N ALA A 73 -10.23 -21.54 -20.03
CA ALA A 73 -11.40 -21.34 -20.88
C ALA A 73 -11.12 -21.71 -22.35
N ALA A 74 -9.99 -21.27 -22.91
CA ALA A 74 -9.60 -21.60 -24.28
C ALA A 74 -9.27 -23.10 -24.49
N SER A 75 -8.91 -23.83 -23.43
CA SER A 75 -8.61 -25.27 -23.50
C SER A 75 -9.84 -26.17 -23.43
N LEU A 76 -11.01 -25.61 -23.08
CA LEU A 76 -12.26 -26.35 -22.96
C LEU A 76 -13.04 -26.27 -24.28
N VAL A 77 -13.38 -27.41 -24.84
CA VAL A 77 -14.31 -27.54 -25.96
C VAL A 77 -15.62 -28.10 -25.46
N VAL A 78 -16.69 -27.37 -25.75
CA VAL A 78 -18.06 -27.73 -25.39
C VAL A 78 -18.73 -28.32 -26.63
N GLU A 79 -19.08 -29.60 -26.58
CA GLU A 79 -19.88 -30.27 -27.59
C GLU A 79 -21.31 -30.38 -27.07
N ALA A 80 -22.25 -29.65 -27.68
CA ALA A 80 -23.68 -29.78 -27.39
C ALA A 80 -24.31 -30.79 -28.36
N GLY A 81 -24.85 -31.88 -27.81
CA GLY A 81 -25.57 -32.92 -28.56
C GLY A 81 -27.03 -33.01 -28.13
N GLN A 82 -27.80 -33.87 -28.83
CA GLN A 82 -29.23 -34.10 -28.55
C GLN A 82 -29.47 -34.70 -27.14
N ASP A 83 -28.48 -35.38 -26.56
CA ASP A 83 -28.54 -36.03 -25.25
C ASP A 83 -27.80 -35.27 -24.12
N GLY A 84 -27.43 -34.00 -24.34
CA GLY A 84 -26.81 -33.13 -23.33
C GLY A 84 -25.49 -32.49 -23.75
N VAL A 85 -24.80 -31.87 -22.77
CA VAL A 85 -23.56 -31.11 -22.99
C VAL A 85 -22.35 -31.91 -22.52
N ARG A 86 -21.36 -32.12 -23.39
CA ARG A 86 -20.11 -32.82 -23.08
C ARG A 86 -18.93 -31.85 -23.19
N ILE A 87 -18.13 -31.76 -22.13
CA ILE A 87 -16.95 -30.90 -22.07
C ILE A 87 -15.69 -31.76 -22.25
N LYS A 88 -14.81 -31.39 -23.17
CA LYS A 88 -13.50 -32.02 -23.39
C LYS A 88 -12.38 -31.00 -23.25
N ARG A 89 -11.26 -31.40 -22.65
CA ARG A 89 -10.05 -30.57 -22.57
C ARG A 89 -9.13 -30.91 -23.74
N LEU A 90 -8.70 -29.91 -24.50
CA LEU A 90 -7.57 -30.07 -25.43
C LEU A 90 -6.26 -30.07 -24.65
N SER A 91 -5.48 -31.15 -24.78
CA SER A 91 -4.13 -31.25 -24.22
C SER A 91 -3.16 -30.41 -25.04
N LYS A 92 -3.12 -29.10 -24.81
CA LYS A 92 -2.02 -28.26 -25.28
C LYS A 92 -1.08 -28.04 -24.11
N GLU A 93 0.15 -28.53 -24.21
CA GLU A 93 1.19 -28.29 -23.22
C GLU A 93 1.56 -26.81 -23.25
N THR A 94 1.07 -26.06 -22.26
CA THR A 94 1.34 -24.63 -22.12
C THR A 94 2.44 -24.41 -21.10
N GLY A 95 3.48 -23.69 -21.50
CA GLY A 95 4.65 -23.37 -20.68
C GLY A 95 4.29 -22.78 -19.31
N ARG A 96 5.06 -23.20 -18.30
CA ARG A 96 4.96 -22.76 -16.90
C ARG A 96 4.99 -21.23 -16.84
N HIS A 97 4.12 -20.62 -16.03
CA HIS A 97 4.14 -19.18 -15.79
C HIS A 97 5.52 -18.77 -15.27
N ASN A 98 6.17 -17.83 -15.95
CA ASN A 98 7.33 -17.14 -15.43
C ASN A 98 6.82 -16.04 -14.50
N HIS A 99 6.81 -16.30 -13.19
CA HIS A 99 6.72 -15.21 -12.25
C HIS A 99 7.98 -14.35 -12.43
N PRO A 100 7.87 -13.02 -12.57
CA PRO A 100 9.05 -12.17 -12.56
C PRO A 100 9.77 -12.41 -11.22
N LYS A 101 11.03 -12.83 -11.32
CA LYS A 101 11.84 -13.10 -10.12
C LYS A 101 12.03 -11.79 -9.36
N PRO A 102 11.83 -11.77 -8.03
CA PRO A 102 12.05 -10.56 -7.26
C PRO A 102 13.49 -10.07 -7.41
N ASN A 103 13.66 -8.75 -7.52
CA ASN A 103 14.98 -8.15 -7.64
C ASN A 103 15.75 -8.33 -6.32
N LEU A 104 16.75 -9.22 -6.35
CA LEU A 104 17.55 -9.61 -5.18
C LEU A 104 18.53 -8.53 -4.70
N LEU A 105 18.75 -7.44 -5.46
CA LEU A 105 19.68 -6.37 -5.05
C LEU A 105 19.16 -5.61 -3.83
N TYR A 106 17.87 -5.25 -3.82
CA TYR A 106 17.30 -4.42 -2.76
C TYR A 106 16.77 -5.25 -1.57
N GLN A 107 16.33 -6.48 -1.82
CA GLN A 107 15.80 -7.38 -0.77
C GLN A 107 16.82 -7.73 0.33
N LYS A 108 18.13 -7.58 0.09
CA LYS A 108 19.15 -7.79 1.14
C LYS A 108 19.13 -6.70 2.24
N PHE A 109 18.53 -5.55 1.96
CA PHE A 109 18.52 -4.38 2.86
C PHE A 109 17.15 -4.12 3.49
N VAL A 110 16.14 -4.89 3.11
CA VAL A 110 14.78 -4.82 3.65
C VAL A 110 14.53 -6.06 4.50
N LYS A 111 14.20 -5.87 5.79
CA LYS A 111 13.66 -6.96 6.61
C LYS A 111 12.21 -7.20 6.22
N ASN A 112 11.96 -8.27 5.46
CA ASN A 112 10.60 -8.73 5.22
C ASN A 112 10.05 -9.34 6.52
N ASN A 113 9.09 -8.67 7.16
CA ASN A 113 8.22 -9.35 8.13
C ASN A 113 7.34 -10.32 7.34
N LEU A 114 7.58 -11.62 7.50
CA LEU A 114 6.78 -12.71 6.92
C LEU A 114 5.39 -12.79 7.58
N ASN A 115 4.61 -11.72 7.53
CA ASN A 115 3.16 -11.75 7.78
C ASN A 115 2.45 -11.43 6.45
N MET A 116 2.70 -12.26 5.44
CA MET A 116 1.89 -12.25 4.23
C MET A 116 0.68 -13.15 4.49
N VAL A 117 -0.40 -12.56 5.02
CA VAL A 117 -1.71 -13.22 4.96
C VAL A 117 -2.06 -13.33 3.48
N SER A 118 -1.96 -14.54 2.95
CA SER A 118 -2.35 -14.88 1.59
C SER A 118 -3.79 -14.39 1.31
N PRO A 119 -4.05 -13.64 0.21
CA PRO A 119 -5.41 -13.23 -0.14
C PRO A 119 -6.35 -14.42 -0.44
N VAL A 120 -5.80 -15.63 -0.62
CA VAL A 120 -6.58 -16.85 -0.87
C VAL A 120 -7.38 -17.27 0.37
N THR A 121 -6.98 -16.89 1.59
CA THR A 121 -7.73 -17.22 2.80
C THR A 121 -9.00 -16.38 2.98
N ASN A 122 -9.07 -15.20 2.37
CA ASN A 122 -10.23 -14.29 2.52
C ASN A 122 -11.41 -14.67 1.61
N LEU A 123 -11.18 -15.35 0.48
CA LEU A 123 -12.27 -15.76 -0.41
C LEU A 123 -13.06 -16.96 0.15
N ALA A 124 -12.43 -17.80 0.98
CA ALA A 124 -13.10 -18.93 1.63
C ALA A 124 -14.06 -18.48 2.74
N VAL A 125 -13.83 -17.32 3.38
CA VAL A 125 -14.70 -16.81 4.45
C VAL A 125 -15.99 -16.18 3.90
N ALA A 126 -15.98 -15.66 2.67
CA ALA A 126 -17.13 -14.98 2.07
C ALA A 126 -18.26 -15.95 1.63
N CYS A 127 -17.98 -17.23 1.37
CA CYS A 127 -19.00 -18.18 0.92
C CYS A 127 -19.89 -18.77 2.03
N LEU A 128 -19.57 -18.55 3.32
CA LEU A 128 -20.37 -19.08 4.45
C LEU A 128 -21.40 -18.09 4.99
N ALA A 129 -21.54 -16.91 4.40
CA ALA A 129 -22.50 -15.89 4.82
C ALA A 129 -23.63 -15.70 3.80
N CYS A 130 -24.37 -16.77 3.49
CA CYS A 130 -25.76 -16.65 3.04
C CYS A 130 -26.67 -17.04 4.21
N PRO A 131 -27.30 -16.08 4.91
CA PRO A 131 -28.45 -16.39 5.74
C PRO A 131 -29.72 -16.31 4.87
N ASP A 132 -30.38 -17.46 4.72
CA ASP A 132 -31.77 -17.55 4.27
C ASP A 132 -32.71 -16.70 5.15
N PRO A 133 -33.74 -16.03 4.58
CA PRO A 133 -34.55 -15.07 5.31
C PRO A 133 -35.89 -15.66 5.75
N LEU A 134 -35.99 -16.31 6.91
CA LEU A 134 -37.30 -16.59 7.55
C LEU A 134 -37.17 -16.83 9.07
N LEU A 135 -37.51 -15.81 9.86
CA LEU A 135 -38.41 -15.84 11.05
C LEU A 135 -38.05 -14.73 12.07
N GLU A 136 -39.02 -13.84 12.28
CA GLU A 136 -39.15 -12.96 13.43
C GLU A 136 -39.22 -13.74 14.74
N LEU A 137 -38.62 -13.23 15.81
CA LEU A 137 -39.36 -12.68 16.95
C LEU A 137 -38.42 -12.00 17.94
N ASP A 138 -38.66 -10.70 18.03
CA ASP A 138 -38.51 -9.76 19.14
C ASP A 138 -38.07 -10.35 20.50
N LEU A 139 -37.05 -9.73 21.11
CA LEU A 139 -37.08 -9.25 22.49
C LEU A 139 -35.84 -8.40 22.79
N ARG A 140 -36.05 -7.08 22.82
CA ARG A 140 -35.20 -6.10 23.51
C ARG A 140 -34.95 -6.54 24.96
N VAL A 141 -33.70 -6.61 25.41
CA VAL A 141 -33.27 -6.01 26.71
C VAL A 141 -31.78 -5.68 26.63
N SER A 142 -31.50 -4.37 26.74
CA SER A 142 -30.34 -3.71 27.35
C SER A 142 -29.26 -4.60 27.98
N TRP A 143 -27.97 -4.30 27.72
CA TRP A 143 -26.92 -4.08 28.74
C TRP A 143 -25.56 -3.89 28.03
N ILE A 144 -25.12 -2.62 27.95
CA ILE A 144 -23.71 -2.19 27.89
C ILE A 144 -23.43 -1.69 29.32
N PRO A 145 -22.37 -2.12 30.03
CA PRO A 145 -21.04 -1.51 29.82
C PRO A 145 -19.80 -2.40 30.00
N ALA A 146 -18.80 -2.07 29.17
CA ALA A 146 -17.35 -1.97 29.38
C ALA A 146 -16.67 -2.82 30.46
N PHE A 147 -15.59 -3.53 30.11
CA PHE A 147 -14.33 -3.54 30.87
C PHE A 147 -13.15 -4.06 30.03
N CYS A 148 -12.05 -3.28 30.08
CA CYS A 148 -10.66 -3.49 29.65
C CYS A 148 -10.34 -3.76 28.17
#